data_AF-A0AAC9HM63-F1
#
_entry.id   AF-A0AAC9HM63-F1
#
_cell.length_a   1.000
_cell.length_b   1.000
_cell.length_c   1.000
_cell.angle_alpha   90.00
_cell.angle_beta   90.00
_cell.angle_gamma   90.00
#
_symmetry.space_group_name_H-M   'P 1'
#
loop_
_entity.id
_entity.type
_entity.pdbx_description
1 polymer ?
#
loop_
_entity_poly.entity_id
_entity_poly.type
_entity_poly.pdbx_seq_one_letter_code
_entity_poly.pdbx_strand_id
1 'polypeptide(L)'
;MSGPQQNDPNVVDAEIVDEPGTSGSAAPVPATPSTSVPPVAAPATDYTTGGVPSFDYVRDKIENRSNTAVGSIELAGLGGSRPSADSLNEQWEKREEAGRAKLDEIRRSLGRG
;
A
#
# COMPACT_ATOMS: atom_id res chain seq x y z
N MET A 1 18.21 16.65 -22.97
CA MET A 1 19.33 16.59 -22.00
C MET A 1 18.78 16.05 -20.69
N SER A 2 18.66 14.72 -20.58
CA SER A 2 18.22 14.08 -19.33
C SER A 2 19.37 14.12 -18.33
N GLY A 3 19.11 14.67 -17.13
CA GLY A 3 20.12 14.76 -16.06
C GLY A 3 20.55 13.39 -15.53
N PRO A 4 21.68 13.31 -14.80
CA PRO A 4 22.19 12.05 -14.30
C PRO A 4 21.20 11.47 -13.29
N GLN A 5 20.66 10.28 -13.58
CA GLN A 5 19.99 9.46 -12.59
C GLN A 5 20.99 9.21 -11.47
N GLN A 6 20.73 9.80 -10.31
CA GLN A 6 21.54 9.58 -9.12
C GLN A 6 21.43 8.10 -8.77
N ASN A 7 22.57 7.40 -8.77
CA ASN A 7 22.69 6.02 -8.30
C ASN A 7 22.27 6.00 -6.82
N ASP A 8 21.01 5.71 -6.54
CA ASP A 8 20.55 5.42 -5.19
C ASP A 8 21.18 4.08 -4.77
N PRO A 9 22.02 4.04 -3.72
CA PRO A 9 22.70 2.81 -3.30
C PRO A 9 21.72 1.72 -2.81
N ASN A 10 20.44 2.06 -2.61
CA ASN A 10 19.40 1.09 -2.24
C ASN A 10 18.62 0.53 -3.43
N VAL A 11 18.85 1.03 -4.65
CA VAL A 11 18.19 0.52 -5.85
C VAL A 11 19.14 -0.44 -6.56
N VAL A 12 18.84 -1.74 -6.43
CA VAL A 12 19.52 -2.80 -7.17
C VAL A 12 18.80 -3.05 -8.49
N ASP A 13 19.55 -3.02 -9.60
CA ASP A 13 19.05 -3.41 -10.91
C ASP A 13 18.70 -4.91 -10.92
N ALA A 14 17.48 -5.23 -11.35
CA ALA A 14 17.01 -6.60 -11.45
C ALA A 14 17.46 -7.22 -12.78
N GLU A 15 18.59 -7.91 -12.77
CA GLU A 15 18.99 -8.80 -13.88
C GLU A 15 18.07 -10.04 -13.88
N ILE A 16 17.40 -10.29 -15.00
CA ILE A 16 16.69 -11.57 -15.21
C ILE A 16 17.75 -12.66 -15.36
N VAL A 17 17.77 -13.61 -14.43
CA VAL A 17 18.55 -14.83 -14.55
C VAL A 17 17.77 -15.79 -15.46
N ASP A 18 18.35 -16.16 -16.59
CA ASP A 18 17.80 -17.19 -17.47
C ASP A 18 17.91 -18.56 -16.75
N GLU A 19 16.78 -19.08 -16.28
CA GLU A 19 16.69 -20.44 -15.75
C GLU A 19 16.70 -21.43 -16.93
N PRO A 20 17.47 -22.54 -16.87
CA PRO A 20 17.46 -23.52 -17.95
C PRO A 20 16.07 -24.14 -18.05
N GLY A 21 15.44 -23.92 -19.21
CA GLY A 21 14.03 -24.20 -19.43
C GLY A 21 13.60 -25.63 -19.13
N THR A 22 12.34 -25.75 -18.72
CA THR A 22 11.57 -26.97 -18.95
C THR A 22 10.24 -26.61 -19.61
N SER A 23 10.35 -26.25 -20.89
CA SER A 23 9.30 -26.57 -21.84
C SER A 23 9.39 -28.06 -22.14
N GLY A 24 8.42 -28.84 -21.68
CA GLY A 24 8.39 -30.28 -21.90
C GLY A 24 6.99 -30.86 -21.74
N SER A 25 6.22 -30.84 -22.81
CA SER A 25 5.03 -31.68 -22.98
C SER A 25 5.45 -33.15 -23.06
N ALA A 26 4.87 -34.04 -22.24
CA ALA A 26 4.99 -35.48 -22.42
C ALA A 26 3.72 -36.22 -21.94
N ALA A 27 3.25 -37.13 -22.80
CA ALA A 27 2.02 -37.91 -22.73
C ALA A 27 2.08 -39.09 -21.71
N PRO A 28 1.01 -39.91 -21.52
CA PRO A 28 0.78 -40.68 -20.29
C PRO A 28 1.53 -42.02 -20.24
N VAL A 29 1.95 -42.43 -19.04
CA VAL A 29 2.53 -43.75 -18.72
C VAL A 29 1.62 -44.53 -17.76
N PRO A 30 1.51 -45.87 -17.86
CA PRO A 30 0.47 -46.65 -17.18
C PRO A 30 0.77 -46.86 -15.69
N ALA A 31 -0.30 -46.96 -14.90
CA ALA A 31 -0.28 -47.05 -13.45
C ALA A 31 0.27 -48.39 -12.92
N THR A 32 1.25 -48.32 -12.04
CA THR A 32 1.55 -49.37 -11.06
C THR A 32 0.98 -48.96 -9.69
N PRO A 33 0.26 -49.83 -8.96
CA PRO A 33 -0.21 -49.50 -7.63
C PRO A 33 0.96 -49.57 -6.64
N SER A 34 1.63 -48.43 -6.45
CA SER A 34 2.53 -48.24 -5.32
C SER A 34 1.70 -48.06 -4.05
N THR A 35 1.80 -49.02 -3.13
CA THR A 35 1.37 -48.86 -1.74
C THR A 35 2.13 -47.68 -1.13
N SER A 36 1.56 -46.47 -1.22
CA SER A 36 2.15 -45.27 -0.63
C SER A 36 1.66 -45.14 0.80
N VAL A 37 2.58 -45.34 1.73
CA VAL A 37 2.50 -44.79 3.09
C VAL A 37 2.06 -43.32 2.96
N PRO A 38 1.09 -42.82 3.75
CA PRO A 38 0.75 -41.40 3.71
C PRO A 38 2.03 -40.62 4.01
N PRO A 39 2.45 -39.67 3.15
CA PRO A 39 3.60 -38.85 3.46
C PRO A 39 3.34 -38.16 4.79
N VAL A 40 4.23 -38.37 5.76
CA VAL A 40 4.31 -37.48 6.92
C VAL A 40 4.51 -36.10 6.32
N ALA A 41 3.51 -35.23 6.46
CA ALA A 41 3.56 -33.89 5.91
C ALA A 41 4.79 -33.21 6.51
N ALA A 42 5.78 -32.91 5.67
CA ALA A 42 6.83 -31.98 6.03
C ALA A 42 6.15 -30.70 6.55
N PRO A 43 6.72 -30.02 7.56
CA PRO A 43 6.16 -28.76 8.03
C PRO A 43 5.97 -27.85 6.82
N ALA A 44 4.75 -27.30 6.67
CA ALA A 44 4.44 -26.42 5.56
C ALA A 44 5.45 -25.28 5.53
N THR A 45 6.24 -25.19 4.47
CA THR A 45 7.18 -24.09 4.29
C THR A 45 6.42 -22.88 3.75
N ASP A 46 6.80 -21.68 4.22
CA ASP A 46 6.25 -20.41 3.71
C ASP A 46 6.51 -20.20 2.21
N TYR A 47 7.46 -20.95 1.66
CA TYR A 47 7.88 -20.93 0.27
C TYR A 47 7.96 -22.33 -0.32
N THR A 48 7.54 -22.48 -1.56
CA THR A 48 7.77 -23.67 -2.39
C THR A 48 9.27 -23.85 -2.67
N THR A 49 9.67 -25.04 -3.12
CA THR A 49 11.06 -25.33 -3.52
C THR A 49 11.58 -24.38 -4.61
N GLY A 50 10.70 -23.83 -5.45
CA GLY A 50 11.04 -22.82 -6.46
C GLY A 50 11.04 -21.38 -5.95
N GLY A 51 11.02 -21.16 -4.62
CA GLY A 51 11.06 -19.82 -4.03
C GLY A 51 9.77 -19.01 -4.15
N VAL A 52 8.69 -19.61 -4.65
CA VAL A 52 7.37 -18.95 -4.71
C VAL A 52 6.70 -19.04 -3.33
N PRO A 53 6.23 -17.94 -2.73
CA PRO A 53 5.53 -17.98 -1.45
C PRO A 53 4.23 -18.80 -1.53
N SER A 54 3.86 -19.44 -0.41
CA SER A 54 2.58 -20.12 -0.30
C SER A 54 1.42 -19.12 -0.26
N PHE A 55 0.24 -19.56 -0.66
CA PHE A 55 -0.97 -18.73 -0.62
C PHE A 55 -1.31 -18.29 0.82
N ASP A 56 -1.15 -19.20 1.79
CA ASP A 56 -1.39 -18.91 3.20
C ASP A 56 -0.41 -17.86 3.74
N TYR A 57 0.88 -17.94 3.36
CA TYR A 57 1.88 -16.93 3.73
C TYR A 57 1.55 -15.54 3.18
N VAL A 58 1.10 -15.45 1.92
CA VAL A 58 0.67 -14.16 1.33
C VAL A 58 -0.56 -13.62 2.03
N ARG A 59 -1.53 -14.47 2.35
CA ARG A 59 -2.74 -14.09 3.11
C ARG A 59 -2.38 -13.54 4.49
N ASP A 60 -1.63 -14.29 5.29
CA ASP A 60 -1.21 -13.89 6.64
C ASP A 60 -0.45 -12.56 6.62
N LYS A 61 0.42 -12.36 5.61
CA LYS A 61 1.18 -11.12 5.43
C LYS A 61 0.29 -9.94 5.06
N ILE A 62 -0.75 -10.13 4.25
CA ILE A 62 -1.73 -9.09 3.90
C ILE A 62 -2.60 -8.76 5.10
N GLU A 63 -3.05 -9.74 5.86
CA GLU A 63 -3.89 -9.52 7.05
C GLU A 63 -3.10 -8.76 8.13
N ASN A 64 -1.85 -9.18 8.40
CA ASN A 64 -0.97 -8.47 9.33
C ASN A 64 -0.68 -7.02 8.87
N ARG A 65 -0.49 -6.81 7.56
CA ARG A 65 -0.29 -5.47 6.97
C ARG A 65 -1.56 -4.63 7.02
N SER A 66 -2.72 -5.18 6.71
CA SER A 66 -4.00 -4.48 6.68
C SER A 66 -4.43 -4.04 8.09
N ASN A 67 -4.20 -4.90 9.10
CA ASN A 67 -4.43 -4.55 10.50
C ASN A 67 -3.54 -3.40 10.98
N THR A 68 -2.34 -3.24 10.42
CA THR A 68 -1.40 -2.16 10.76
C THR A 68 -1.64 -0.89 9.93
N ALA A 69 -2.11 -1.02 8.69
CA ALA A 69 -2.22 0.09 7.73
C ALA A 69 -3.48 0.95 7.92
N VAL A 70 -4.63 0.37 8.29
CA VAL A 70 -5.87 1.17 8.45
C VAL A 70 -5.77 2.12 9.65
N GLY A 71 -5.15 1.67 10.75
CA GLY A 71 -4.95 2.51 11.93
C GLY A 71 -3.82 3.54 11.77
N SER A 72 -2.80 3.26 10.96
CA SER A 72 -1.61 4.14 10.85
C SER A 72 -1.82 5.34 9.93
N ILE A 73 -2.71 5.28 8.93
CA ILE A 73 -3.05 6.46 8.11
C ILE A 73 -3.82 7.49 8.96
N GLU A 74 -4.78 7.01 9.77
CA GLU A 74 -5.49 7.85 10.75
C GLU A 74 -4.51 8.34 11.84
N LEU A 75 -3.65 7.48 12.39
CA LEU A 75 -2.66 7.87 13.41
C LEU A 75 -1.58 8.82 12.91
N ALA A 76 -1.08 8.65 11.68
CA ALA A 76 -0.14 9.60 11.07
C ALA A 76 -0.81 10.97 10.86
N GLY A 77 -2.11 10.97 10.57
CA GLY A 77 -2.96 12.17 10.60
C GLY A 77 -3.33 12.69 12.00
N LEU A 78 -3.10 11.93 13.07
CA LEU A 78 -3.28 12.33 14.48
C LEU A 78 -1.95 12.67 15.19
N GLY A 79 -0.80 12.24 14.66
CA GLY A 79 0.53 12.39 15.25
C GLY A 79 1.29 13.64 14.81
N GLY A 80 0.87 14.26 13.70
CA GLY A 80 1.25 15.64 13.38
C GLY A 80 0.27 16.60 14.07
N SER A 81 0.75 17.78 14.49
CA SER A 81 -0.03 18.85 15.14
C SER A 81 -1.35 19.11 14.40
N ARG A 82 -2.39 18.33 14.76
CA ARG A 82 -3.71 18.44 14.16
C ARG A 82 -4.33 19.68 14.77
N PRO A 83 -4.95 20.56 13.97
CA PRO A 83 -5.65 21.70 14.52
C PRO A 83 -6.64 21.20 15.58
N SER A 84 -6.48 21.67 16.82
CA SER A 84 -7.44 21.42 17.90
C SER A 84 -8.84 21.84 17.42
N ALA A 85 -9.89 21.21 17.97
CA ALA A 85 -11.27 21.59 17.65
C ALA A 85 -11.49 23.11 17.79
N ASP A 86 -10.89 23.73 18.82
CA ASP A 86 -10.91 25.18 19.04
C ASP A 86 -10.30 25.96 17.87
N SER A 87 -9.14 25.54 17.36
CA SER A 87 -8.47 26.20 16.22
C SER A 87 -9.23 26.05 14.89
N LEU A 88 -10.05 25.01 14.74
CA LEU A 88 -10.95 24.87 13.58
C LEU A 88 -12.15 25.81 13.71
N ASN A 89 -12.71 25.91 14.92
CA ASN A 89 -13.79 26.85 15.20
C ASN A 89 -13.34 28.31 14.97
N GLU A 90 -12.17 28.69 15.48
CA GLU A 90 -11.58 30.02 15.25
C GLU A 90 -11.38 30.33 13.76
N GLN A 91 -10.93 29.35 12.98
CA GLN A 91 -10.77 29.53 11.52
C GLN A 91 -12.10 29.72 10.80
N TRP A 92 -13.17 29.06 11.24
CA TRP A 92 -14.50 29.25 10.70
C TRP A 92 -15.07 30.62 11.06
N GLU A 93 -14.98 31.03 12.33
CA GLU A 93 -15.44 32.34 12.78
C GLU A 93 -14.73 33.47 12.02
N LYS A 94 -13.41 33.38 11.86
CA LYS A 94 -12.62 34.37 11.10
C LYS A 94 -13.05 34.45 9.64
N ARG A 95 -13.38 33.31 9.02
CA ARG A 95 -13.88 33.26 7.64
C ARG A 95 -15.25 33.91 7.53
N GLU A 96 -16.14 33.63 8.47
CA GLU A 96 -17.46 34.25 8.47
C GLU A 96 -17.39 35.77 8.68
N GLU A 97 -16.57 36.24 9.62
CA GLU A 97 -16.37 37.67 9.87
C GLU A 97 -15.82 38.38 8.63
N ALA A 98 -14.81 37.81 7.97
CA ALA A 98 -14.27 38.36 6.73
C ALA A 98 -15.34 38.41 5.61
N GLY A 99 -16.18 37.38 5.51
CA GLY A 99 -17.31 37.34 4.58
C GLY A 99 -18.33 38.45 4.86
N ARG A 100 -18.75 38.60 6.13
CA ARG A 100 -19.66 39.66 6.58
C ARG A 100 -19.11 41.04 6.28
N ALA A 101 -17.86 41.30 6.64
CA ALA A 101 -17.19 42.57 6.37
C ALA A 101 -17.14 42.89 4.86
N LYS A 102 -16.89 41.88 4.02
CA LYS A 102 -16.87 42.06 2.57
C LYS A 102 -18.26 42.38 2.00
N LEU A 103 -19.31 41.73 2.50
CA LEU A 103 -20.69 42.02 2.11
C LEU A 103 -21.10 43.45 2.48
N ASP A 104 -20.68 43.94 3.65
CA ASP A 104 -20.96 45.31 4.07
C ASP A 104 -20.21 46.36 3.25
N GLU A 105 -18.99 46.06 2.82
CA GLU A 105 -18.26 46.87 1.85
C GLU A 105 -19.02 46.97 0.51
N ILE A 106 -19.48 45.82 -0.03
CA ILE A 106 -20.25 45.77 -1.28
C ILE A 106 -21.58 46.53 -1.14
N ARG A 107 -22.29 46.38 -0.02
CA ARG A 107 -23.54 47.10 0.24
C ARG A 107 -23.32 48.62 0.25
N ARG A 108 -22.20 49.07 0.83
CA ARG A 108 -21.82 50.50 0.83
C ARG A 108 -21.42 51.00 -0.56
N SER A 109 -20.73 50.20 -1.37
CA SER A 109 -20.35 50.63 -2.73
C SER A 109 -21.55 50.70 -3.68
N LEU A 110 -22.52 49.78 -3.53
CA LEU A 110 -23.76 49.78 -4.32
C LEU A 110 -24.76 50.87 -3.87
N GLY A 111 -24.85 51.16 -2.57
CA GLY A 111 -25.75 52.20 -2.04
C GLY A 111 -25.23 53.64 -2.17
N ARG A 112 -24.01 53.81 -2.70
CA ARG A 112 -23.36 55.11 -2.89
C ARG A 112 -23.10 55.40 -4.39
N GLY A 113 -24.05 54.98 -5.23
CA GLY A 113 -24.15 55.25 -6.67
C GLY A 113 -25.54 55.72 -7.05
#